data_AF-A0A5E5QHP2-F1
#
_entry.id   AF-A0A5E5QHP2-F1
#
_cell.length_a   1.000
_cell.length_b   1.000
_cell.length_c   1.000
_cell.angle_alpha   90.00
_cell.angle_beta   90.00
_cell.angle_gamma   90.00
#
_symmetry.space_group_name_H-M   'P 1'
#
loop_
_entity.id
_entity.type
_entity.pdbx_description
1 polymer ?
#
loop_
_entity_poly.entity_id
_entity_poly.type
_entity_poly.pdbx_seq_one_letter_code
_entity_poly.pdbx_strand_id
1 'polypeptide(L)'
;MGDHSGWSVSSAGDVNGDGLDDLIVGAYQADSSNKSNAGKSYVVFGKQNNTDAINLSAIAVGTSTDGFVINGELASDYSGRSVSSAGDVNGDGLDDLIVGAYQADSSNKSNAGKSYVVFGKQNNTAINLSAIAAGTSTDGFVINGESADDESGYSVSSAGDVNGDGLDDLIVGAYQADPNNKSSAGKSYVVFGKQDNTAINLSAIAAGTSTDGFVINGESAYDYSGRTVSSAGDVNGDGLDDLIVGAYQADLSGKPNAGKSYVIFGKQDNTDAINLSAIATGTSTGGFVINGESEFNYNGHAVSSAGDVNGDGLDDLIVSADQADPSGKPNAGKSYVIFGKQDNTAINLSIIVAGIGGFVINGESASDYSSSVSSAGDVNGDGLDDLIVGAYQADPSGKTNAGKSYVIFGKTDTDAVDLSKLGDESKYTIDYLGNKDDN
;
A
#
# COMPACT_ATOMS: atom_id res chain seq x y z
N MET A 1 20.91 12.25 -11.07
CA MET A 1 19.62 11.84 -10.46
C MET A 1 19.61 10.33 -10.48
N GLY A 2 19.38 9.68 -9.35
CA GLY A 2 19.42 8.22 -9.22
C GLY A 2 18.13 7.56 -9.68
N ASP A 3 18.12 6.23 -9.77
CA ASP A 3 16.95 5.45 -10.19
C ASP A 3 15.85 5.34 -9.11
N HIS A 4 16.14 5.81 -7.89
CA HIS A 4 15.26 5.74 -6.72
C HIS A 4 14.81 4.31 -6.38
N SER A 5 15.71 3.34 -6.56
CA SER A 5 15.48 1.98 -6.06
C SER A 5 15.20 1.99 -4.56
N GLY A 6 14.14 1.29 -4.14
CA GLY A 6 13.69 1.26 -2.75
C GLY A 6 12.69 2.35 -2.38
N TRP A 7 12.18 3.12 -3.36
CA TRP A 7 11.10 4.09 -3.13
C TRP A 7 9.82 3.41 -2.62
N SER A 8 9.54 2.21 -3.12
CA SER A 8 8.47 1.33 -2.64
C SER A 8 9.05 -0.08 -2.55
N VAL A 9 8.78 -0.75 -1.43
CA VAL A 9 9.18 -2.13 -1.15
C VAL A 9 7.97 -2.82 -0.55
N SER A 10 7.76 -4.07 -0.91
CA SER A 10 6.74 -4.93 -0.29
C SER A 10 7.25 -6.36 -0.19
N SER A 11 6.67 -7.14 0.73
CA SER A 11 6.67 -8.59 0.56
C SER A 11 6.02 -8.91 -0.78
N ALA A 12 6.54 -9.93 -1.44
CA ALA A 12 6.01 -10.42 -2.70
C ALA A 12 5.23 -11.73 -2.54
N GLY A 13 5.30 -12.38 -1.36
CA GLY A 13 4.88 -13.77 -1.21
C GLY A 13 5.84 -14.75 -1.90
N ASP A 14 5.49 -16.01 -2.03
CA ASP A 14 6.28 -17.06 -2.70
C ASP A 14 6.06 -17.01 -4.23
N VAL A 15 6.70 -16.03 -4.89
CA VAL A 15 6.55 -15.79 -6.33
C VAL A 15 7.18 -16.91 -7.15
N ASN A 16 8.13 -17.66 -6.57
CA ASN A 16 8.89 -18.69 -7.27
C ASN A 16 8.51 -20.13 -6.89
N GLY A 17 7.68 -20.32 -5.86
CA GLY A 17 7.19 -21.62 -5.39
C GLY A 17 8.22 -22.42 -4.59
N ASP A 18 9.20 -21.77 -3.95
CA ASP A 18 10.24 -22.43 -3.14
C ASP A 18 9.90 -22.52 -1.64
N GLY A 19 8.76 -21.96 -1.24
CA GLY A 19 8.24 -21.95 0.12
C GLY A 19 8.82 -20.84 1.00
N LEU A 20 9.51 -19.86 0.44
CA LEU A 20 9.99 -18.67 1.12
C LEU A 20 9.38 -17.41 0.49
N ASP A 21 8.95 -16.48 1.32
CA ASP A 21 8.51 -15.18 0.84
C ASP A 21 9.65 -14.41 0.15
N ASP A 22 9.32 -13.86 -1.01
CA ASP A 22 10.16 -13.01 -1.83
C ASP A 22 9.92 -11.53 -1.52
N LEU A 23 10.71 -10.64 -2.13
CA LEU A 23 10.55 -9.19 -2.02
C LEU A 23 10.40 -8.54 -3.39
N ILE A 24 9.57 -7.51 -3.49
CA ILE A 24 9.52 -6.62 -4.65
C ILE A 24 10.02 -5.22 -4.30
N VAL A 25 10.94 -4.70 -5.11
CA VAL A 25 11.58 -3.39 -4.91
C VAL A 25 11.37 -2.52 -6.15
N GLY A 26 10.65 -1.41 -5.98
CA GLY A 26 10.39 -0.43 -7.03
C GLY A 26 11.52 0.59 -7.21
N ALA A 27 11.76 0.98 -8.47
CA ALA A 27 12.75 1.97 -8.90
C ALA A 27 12.17 2.84 -10.03
N TYR A 28 11.25 3.74 -9.66
CA TYR A 28 10.39 4.46 -10.60
C TYR A 28 11.11 5.44 -11.54
N GLN A 29 12.32 5.90 -11.19
CA GLN A 29 13.14 6.74 -12.08
C GLN A 29 14.22 5.95 -12.82
N ALA A 30 14.18 4.61 -12.76
CA ALA A 30 15.12 3.80 -13.51
C ALA A 30 14.91 3.92 -15.02
N ASP A 31 16.02 4.05 -15.75
CA ASP A 31 15.99 3.92 -17.21
C ASP A 31 15.91 2.44 -17.59
N SER A 32 14.87 2.08 -18.34
CA SER A 32 14.62 0.71 -18.78
C SER A 32 14.82 0.60 -20.30
N SER A 33 15.76 -0.23 -20.75
CA SER A 33 16.00 -0.48 -22.18
C SER A 33 16.15 0.80 -23.03
N ASN A 34 16.87 1.80 -22.52
CA ASN A 34 17.04 3.16 -23.10
C ASN A 34 15.77 4.05 -23.12
N LYS A 35 14.76 3.71 -22.33
CA LYS A 35 13.57 4.55 -22.10
C LYS A 35 13.77 5.31 -20.80
N SER A 36 13.84 6.64 -20.88
CA SER A 36 14.09 7.50 -19.72
C SER A 36 12.94 7.43 -18.73
N ASN A 37 13.21 7.22 -17.44
CA ASN A 37 12.19 7.19 -16.37
C ASN A 37 11.00 6.25 -16.68
N ALA A 38 11.24 5.17 -17.44
CA ALA A 38 10.21 4.15 -17.64
C ALA A 38 9.94 3.37 -16.35
N GLY A 39 10.93 3.34 -15.46
CA GLY A 39 10.88 2.62 -14.21
C GLY A 39 11.29 1.15 -14.36
N LYS A 40 11.67 0.57 -13.23
CA LYS A 40 11.94 -0.86 -13.04
C LYS A 40 11.40 -1.31 -11.70
N SER A 41 11.15 -2.61 -11.60
CA SER A 41 10.97 -3.29 -10.32
C SER A 41 11.87 -4.52 -10.29
N TYR A 42 12.36 -4.88 -9.11
CA TYR A 42 13.19 -6.07 -8.90
C TYR A 42 12.44 -7.01 -7.98
N VAL A 43 12.23 -8.23 -8.44
CA VAL A 43 11.80 -9.34 -7.59
C VAL A 43 13.06 -9.99 -7.07
N VAL A 44 13.13 -10.17 -5.76
CA VAL A 44 14.29 -10.69 -5.04
C VAL A 44 13.84 -11.93 -4.30
N PHE A 45 14.43 -13.07 -4.66
CA PHE A 45 14.01 -14.34 -4.09
C PHE A 45 14.45 -14.49 -2.63
N GLY A 46 13.52 -14.97 -1.80
CA GLY A 46 13.71 -15.33 -0.41
C GLY A 46 14.84 -16.36 -0.28
N LYS A 47 15.61 -16.24 0.81
CA LYS A 47 16.71 -17.18 1.08
C LYS A 47 16.84 -17.47 2.56
N GLN A 48 16.90 -18.75 2.89
CA GLN A 48 17.17 -19.18 4.25
C GLN A 48 18.62 -18.84 4.65
N ASN A 49 18.81 -18.20 5.81
CA ASN A 49 20.11 -17.92 6.43
C ASN A 49 21.09 -17.12 5.54
N ASN A 50 20.60 -16.34 4.57
CA ASN A 50 21.48 -15.53 3.74
C ASN A 50 21.87 -14.23 4.46
N THR A 51 23.17 -14.00 4.62
CA THR A 51 23.72 -12.75 5.17
C THR A 51 24.39 -11.88 4.11
N ASP A 52 24.47 -12.36 2.87
CA ASP A 52 25.13 -11.66 1.78
C ASP A 52 24.21 -10.59 1.19
N ALA A 53 24.79 -9.43 0.88
CA ALA A 53 24.06 -8.34 0.26
C ALA A 53 23.58 -8.75 -1.15
N ILE A 54 22.30 -8.48 -1.44
CA ILE A 54 21.72 -8.76 -2.74
C ILE A 54 22.01 -7.60 -3.69
N ASN A 55 22.58 -7.91 -4.85
CA ASN A 55 22.93 -6.91 -5.83
C ASN A 55 21.87 -6.79 -6.93
N LEU A 56 21.01 -5.77 -6.83
CA LEU A 56 19.95 -5.49 -7.81
C LEU A 56 20.48 -5.31 -9.24
N SER A 57 21.70 -4.80 -9.42
CA SER A 57 22.29 -4.65 -10.76
C SER A 57 22.61 -5.99 -11.43
N ALA A 58 22.94 -7.02 -10.64
CA ALA A 58 23.17 -8.37 -11.15
C ALA A 58 21.86 -9.06 -11.55
N ILE A 59 20.77 -8.79 -10.80
CA ILE A 59 19.41 -9.19 -11.19
C ILE A 59 19.00 -8.47 -12.49
N ALA A 60 19.24 -7.16 -12.58
CA ALA A 60 18.87 -6.33 -13.73
C ALA A 60 19.45 -6.81 -15.06
N VAL A 61 20.67 -7.36 -15.04
CA VAL A 61 21.39 -7.86 -16.23
C VAL A 61 21.33 -9.38 -16.37
N GLY A 62 20.59 -10.07 -15.50
CA GLY A 62 20.37 -11.52 -15.57
C GLY A 62 21.60 -12.37 -15.25
N THR A 63 22.58 -11.83 -14.51
CA THR A 63 23.76 -12.59 -14.06
C THR A 63 23.58 -13.20 -12.68
N SER A 64 22.55 -12.80 -11.94
CA SER A 64 22.16 -13.39 -10.66
C SER A 64 20.98 -14.36 -10.81
N THR A 65 20.93 -15.37 -9.94
CA THR A 65 19.78 -16.26 -9.76
C THR A 65 18.86 -15.82 -8.62
N ASP A 66 19.15 -14.69 -8.00
CA ASP A 66 18.50 -14.22 -6.77
C ASP A 66 17.18 -13.49 -7.03
N GLY A 67 16.58 -13.70 -8.21
CA GLY A 67 15.37 -13.02 -8.64
C GLY A 67 15.41 -12.55 -10.09
N PHE A 68 14.45 -11.72 -10.48
CA PHE A 68 14.32 -11.20 -11.84
C PHE A 68 13.91 -9.71 -11.86
N VAL A 69 14.11 -9.07 -13.01
CA VAL A 69 13.74 -7.66 -13.22
C VAL A 69 12.47 -7.53 -14.04
N ILE A 70 11.62 -6.57 -13.67
CA ILE A 70 10.44 -6.12 -14.41
C ILE A 70 10.78 -4.77 -15.03
N ASN A 71 10.77 -4.71 -16.36
CA ASN A 71 11.16 -3.54 -17.15
C ASN A 71 9.93 -2.73 -17.58
N GLY A 72 9.93 -1.42 -17.28
CA GLY A 72 8.85 -0.49 -17.63
C GLY A 72 8.49 -0.40 -19.13
N GLU A 73 7.24 -0.02 -19.39
CA GLU A 73 6.63 -0.02 -20.73
C GLU A 73 7.16 1.09 -21.65
N LEU A 74 6.91 2.36 -21.32
CA LEU A 74 7.33 3.54 -22.10
C LEU A 74 8.09 4.53 -21.23
N ALA A 75 8.77 5.49 -21.88
CA ALA A 75 9.48 6.55 -21.18
C ALA A 75 8.51 7.45 -20.43
N SER A 76 8.89 7.88 -19.22
CA SER A 76 8.08 8.72 -18.32
C SER A 76 6.79 8.06 -17.78
N ASP A 77 6.67 6.74 -17.85
CA ASP A 77 5.55 6.02 -17.19
C ASP A 77 5.75 5.89 -15.67
N TYR A 78 7.01 5.98 -15.20
CA TYR A 78 7.41 5.86 -13.80
C TYR A 78 6.90 4.57 -13.11
N SER A 79 6.99 3.44 -13.81
CA SER A 79 6.59 2.13 -13.24
C SER A 79 7.43 1.75 -12.02
N GLY A 80 6.82 1.13 -11.02
CA GLY A 80 7.52 0.79 -9.77
C GLY A 80 7.56 1.93 -8.76
N ARG A 81 6.72 2.97 -8.95
CA ARG A 81 6.48 3.98 -7.89
C ARG A 81 5.76 3.35 -6.70
N SER A 82 4.84 2.44 -6.98
CA SER A 82 4.15 1.62 -5.99
C SER A 82 4.18 0.18 -6.50
N VAL A 83 4.60 -0.72 -5.62
CA VAL A 83 4.66 -2.17 -5.85
C VAL A 83 4.07 -2.90 -4.66
N SER A 84 3.48 -4.07 -4.89
CA SER A 84 2.97 -4.95 -3.83
C SER A 84 2.95 -6.40 -4.33
N SER A 85 2.97 -7.36 -3.40
CA SER A 85 2.35 -8.66 -3.66
C SER A 85 0.90 -8.43 -4.10
N ALA A 86 0.43 -9.27 -5.01
CA ALA A 86 -0.94 -9.35 -5.43
C ALA A 86 -1.66 -10.57 -4.83
N GLY A 87 -0.98 -11.48 -4.15
CA GLY A 87 -1.49 -12.81 -3.84
C GLY A 87 -1.61 -13.69 -5.08
N ASP A 88 -2.31 -14.82 -5.01
CA ASP A 88 -2.55 -15.71 -6.15
C ASP A 88 -3.78 -15.24 -6.95
N VAL A 89 -3.60 -14.22 -7.80
CA VAL A 89 -4.71 -13.62 -8.54
C VAL A 89 -5.20 -14.48 -9.70
N ASN A 90 -4.43 -15.49 -10.10
CA ASN A 90 -4.72 -16.33 -11.26
C ASN A 90 -5.06 -17.79 -10.88
N GLY A 91 -4.89 -18.17 -9.61
CA GLY A 91 -5.19 -19.49 -9.06
C GLY A 91 -4.19 -20.58 -9.45
N ASP A 92 -2.93 -20.23 -9.74
CA ASP A 92 -1.88 -21.19 -10.13
C ASP A 92 -1.02 -21.67 -8.95
N GLY A 93 -1.23 -21.09 -7.76
CA GLY A 93 -0.57 -21.43 -6.52
C GLY A 93 0.78 -20.75 -6.31
N LEU A 94 1.14 -19.76 -7.14
CA LEU A 94 2.26 -18.85 -6.92
C LEU A 94 1.74 -17.46 -6.58
N ASP A 95 2.45 -16.74 -5.72
CA ASP A 95 2.09 -15.35 -5.47
C ASP A 95 2.45 -14.48 -6.68
N ASP A 96 1.49 -13.64 -7.08
CA ASP A 96 1.61 -12.68 -8.15
C ASP A 96 2.01 -11.30 -7.62
N LEU A 97 2.25 -10.36 -8.54
CA LEU A 97 2.75 -9.03 -8.23
C LEU A 97 1.92 -7.96 -8.92
N ILE A 98 1.76 -6.80 -8.27
CA ILE A 98 1.19 -5.61 -8.90
C ILE A 98 2.18 -4.45 -8.93
N VAL A 99 2.31 -3.82 -10.11
CA VAL A 99 3.22 -2.69 -10.35
C VAL A 99 2.45 -1.51 -10.93
N GLY A 100 2.45 -0.38 -10.22
CA GLY A 100 1.82 0.87 -10.66
C GLY A 100 2.74 1.72 -11.55
N ALA A 101 2.16 2.31 -12.61
CA ALA A 101 2.78 3.23 -13.56
C ALA A 101 1.87 4.44 -13.78
N TYR A 102 1.85 5.33 -12.79
CA TYR A 102 0.82 6.36 -12.64
C TYR A 102 0.81 7.45 -13.71
N GLN A 103 1.92 7.68 -14.42
CA GLN A 103 1.97 8.64 -15.53
C GLN A 103 1.83 7.99 -16.91
N ALA A 104 1.59 6.67 -16.97
CA ALA A 104 1.44 6.00 -18.26
C ALA A 104 0.21 6.52 -19.03
N ASP A 105 0.39 6.71 -20.33
CA ASP A 105 -0.70 7.06 -21.22
C ASP A 105 -1.52 5.81 -21.56
N SER A 106 -2.79 5.80 -21.11
CA SER A 106 -3.71 4.69 -21.36
C SER A 106 -4.69 5.04 -22.48
N SER A 107 -4.72 4.25 -23.57
CA SER A 107 -5.68 4.42 -24.68
C SER A 107 -5.75 5.85 -25.26
N ASN A 108 -4.61 6.54 -25.37
CA ASN A 108 -4.46 7.96 -25.77
C ASN A 108 -5.00 8.99 -24.74
N LYS A 109 -5.12 8.61 -23.46
CA LYS A 109 -5.45 9.52 -22.36
C LYS A 109 -4.16 9.82 -21.59
N SER A 110 -3.73 11.08 -21.63
CA SER A 110 -2.51 11.54 -20.96
C SER A 110 -2.57 11.25 -19.47
N ASN A 111 -1.52 10.67 -18.88
CA ASN A 111 -1.41 10.43 -17.42
C ASN A 111 -2.65 9.74 -16.79
N ALA A 112 -3.41 8.97 -17.58
CA ALA A 112 -4.51 8.19 -17.02
C ALA A 112 -3.99 7.09 -16.07
N GLY A 113 -2.73 6.71 -16.26
CA GLY A 113 -2.05 5.70 -15.49
C GLY A 113 -2.37 4.29 -15.98
N LYS A 114 -1.49 3.36 -15.62
CA LYS A 114 -1.67 1.92 -15.79
C LYS A 114 -1.18 1.21 -14.54
N SER A 115 -1.70 0.02 -14.31
CA SER A 115 -1.10 -0.96 -13.41
C SER A 115 -0.90 -2.27 -14.16
N TYR A 116 0.06 -3.07 -13.72
CA TYR A 116 0.36 -4.36 -14.34
C TYR A 116 0.34 -5.41 -13.26
N VAL A 117 -0.43 -6.45 -13.51
CA VAL A 117 -0.32 -7.70 -12.78
C VAL A 117 0.74 -8.53 -13.48
N VAL A 118 1.69 -9.02 -12.72
CA VAL A 118 2.81 -9.82 -13.18
C VAL A 118 2.77 -11.15 -12.46
N PHE A 119 2.61 -12.23 -13.21
CA PHE A 119 2.41 -13.53 -12.61
C PHE A 119 3.70 -14.12 -12.02
N GLY A 120 3.54 -14.86 -10.93
CA GLY A 120 4.57 -15.67 -10.30
C GLY A 120 5.19 -16.66 -11.28
N LYS A 121 6.48 -16.94 -11.10
CA LYS A 121 7.20 -17.93 -11.91
C LYS A 121 8.49 -18.43 -11.26
N GLN A 122 8.78 -19.69 -11.52
CA GLN A 122 9.97 -20.39 -11.01
C GLN A 122 11.29 -19.96 -11.69
N ASN A 123 11.23 -19.31 -12.86
CA ASN A 123 12.44 -18.93 -13.60
C ASN A 123 12.77 -17.44 -13.40
N ASN A 124 14.05 -17.09 -13.54
CA ASN A 124 14.53 -15.73 -13.32
C ASN A 124 14.56 -14.85 -14.60
N THR A 125 13.76 -15.19 -15.61
CA THR A 125 13.78 -14.41 -16.87
C THR A 125 13.17 -13.03 -16.66
N ALA A 126 13.78 -12.00 -17.25
CA ALA A 126 13.27 -10.64 -17.15
C ALA A 126 11.88 -10.51 -17.82
N ILE A 127 11.00 -9.73 -17.19
CA ILE A 127 9.66 -9.43 -17.70
C ILE A 127 9.67 -8.03 -18.30
N ASN A 128 8.97 -7.84 -19.41
CA ASN A 128 8.80 -6.53 -20.04
C ASN A 128 7.33 -6.16 -20.04
N LEU A 129 6.97 -5.07 -19.34
CA LEU A 129 5.59 -4.60 -19.24
C LEU A 129 4.99 -4.27 -20.61
N SER A 130 5.81 -3.93 -21.60
CA SER A 130 5.36 -3.75 -22.99
C SER A 130 4.85 -5.01 -23.67
N ALA A 131 5.35 -6.19 -23.28
CA ALA A 131 4.85 -7.45 -23.82
C ALA A 131 3.49 -7.83 -23.21
N ILE A 132 3.31 -7.56 -21.91
CA ILE A 132 2.03 -7.68 -21.19
C ILE A 132 1.00 -6.70 -21.77
N ALA A 133 1.35 -5.42 -21.90
CA ALA A 133 0.46 -4.40 -22.45
C ALA A 133 0.00 -4.70 -23.88
N ALA A 134 0.87 -5.30 -24.69
CA ALA A 134 0.55 -5.71 -26.06
C ALA A 134 -0.25 -7.02 -26.15
N GLY A 135 -0.50 -7.72 -25.02
CA GLY A 135 -1.15 -9.03 -25.01
C GLY A 135 -0.32 -10.13 -25.69
N THR A 136 1.00 -9.98 -25.70
CA THR A 136 1.94 -10.91 -26.36
C THR A 136 2.72 -11.78 -25.38
N SER A 137 2.67 -11.46 -24.09
CA SER A 137 3.19 -12.28 -23.01
C SER A 137 2.06 -12.96 -22.24
N THR A 138 2.37 -14.11 -21.65
CA THR A 138 1.53 -14.82 -20.68
C THR A 138 1.95 -14.54 -19.22
N ASP A 139 2.93 -13.66 -19.00
CA ASP A 139 3.46 -13.33 -17.66
C ASP A 139 2.55 -12.38 -16.86
N GLY A 140 1.25 -12.28 -17.18
CA GLY A 140 0.30 -11.39 -16.51
C GLY A 140 -0.61 -10.59 -17.45
N PHE A 141 -1.22 -9.51 -16.94
CA PHE A 141 -2.14 -8.63 -17.68
C PHE A 141 -2.02 -7.15 -17.26
N VAL A 142 -2.55 -6.25 -18.09
CA VAL A 142 -2.54 -4.79 -17.84
C VAL A 142 -3.91 -4.30 -17.39
N ILE A 143 -3.92 -3.36 -16.44
CA ILE A 143 -5.08 -2.60 -15.97
C ILE A 143 -4.93 -1.16 -16.49
N ASN A 144 -5.82 -0.77 -17.39
CA ASN A 144 -5.80 0.51 -18.09
C ASN A 144 -6.61 1.58 -17.34
N GLY A 145 -6.01 2.74 -17.09
CA GLY A 145 -6.64 3.89 -16.42
C GLY A 145 -7.91 4.42 -17.09
N GLU A 146 -8.81 5.02 -16.28
CA GLU A 146 -10.14 5.46 -16.70
C GLU A 146 -10.10 6.75 -17.54
N SER A 147 -9.64 7.87 -16.99
CA SER A 147 -9.63 9.18 -17.65
C SER A 147 -8.25 9.83 -17.61
N ALA A 148 -8.03 10.82 -18.48
CA ALA A 148 -6.76 11.57 -18.47
C ALA A 148 -6.56 12.27 -17.12
N ASP A 149 -5.29 12.32 -16.69
CA ASP A 149 -4.85 12.95 -15.44
C ASP A 149 -5.40 12.34 -14.14
N ASP A 150 -6.09 11.18 -14.20
CA ASP A 150 -6.56 10.46 -13.00
C ASP A 150 -5.40 9.85 -12.18
N GLU A 151 -4.23 9.65 -12.81
CA GLU A 151 -3.02 9.06 -12.22
C GLU A 151 -3.25 7.68 -11.56
N SER A 152 -4.03 6.80 -12.21
CA SER A 152 -4.28 5.45 -11.69
C SER A 152 -3.01 4.61 -11.56
N GLY A 153 -2.90 3.81 -10.50
CA GLY A 153 -1.66 3.08 -10.19
C GLY A 153 -0.64 3.94 -9.43
N TYR A 154 -1.05 5.09 -8.88
CA TYR A 154 -0.22 5.85 -7.94
C TYR A 154 0.05 5.06 -6.66
N SER A 155 -0.95 4.32 -6.19
CA SER A 155 -0.89 3.35 -5.11
C SER A 155 -1.57 2.07 -5.56
N VAL A 156 -0.92 0.93 -5.34
CA VAL A 156 -1.45 -0.41 -5.62
C VAL A 156 -1.20 -1.32 -4.43
N SER A 157 -2.09 -2.27 -4.20
CA SER A 157 -1.97 -3.30 -3.16
C SER A 157 -2.76 -4.54 -3.59
N SER A 158 -2.41 -5.71 -3.03
CA SER A 158 -3.40 -6.79 -2.90
C SER A 158 -4.59 -6.28 -2.08
N ALA A 159 -5.77 -6.77 -2.44
CA ALA A 159 -7.00 -6.58 -1.69
C ALA A 159 -7.36 -7.83 -0.86
N GLY A 160 -6.66 -8.96 -1.05
CA GLY A 160 -7.13 -10.27 -0.58
C GLY A 160 -8.35 -10.75 -1.38
N ASP A 161 -9.06 -11.78 -0.91
CA ASP A 161 -10.28 -12.28 -1.53
C ASP A 161 -11.50 -11.49 -1.01
N VAL A 162 -11.77 -10.33 -1.61
CA VAL A 162 -12.84 -9.44 -1.15
C VAL A 162 -14.23 -9.88 -1.62
N ASN A 163 -14.29 -10.84 -2.54
CA ASN A 163 -15.51 -11.30 -3.18
C ASN A 163 -15.88 -12.77 -2.85
N GLY A 164 -14.97 -13.51 -2.22
CA GLY A 164 -15.15 -14.90 -1.78
C GLY A 164 -15.07 -15.94 -2.89
N ASP A 165 -14.38 -15.65 -4.01
CA ASP A 165 -14.24 -16.58 -5.15
C ASP A 165 -12.98 -17.47 -5.08
N GLY A 166 -12.11 -17.21 -4.10
CA GLY A 166 -10.88 -17.94 -3.85
C GLY A 166 -9.69 -17.50 -4.69
N LEU A 167 -9.79 -16.39 -5.42
CA LEU A 167 -8.67 -15.70 -6.05
C LEU A 167 -8.39 -14.40 -5.29
N ASP A 168 -7.13 -14.04 -5.17
CA ASP A 168 -6.79 -12.73 -4.61
C ASP A 168 -7.18 -11.60 -5.57
N ASP A 169 -7.76 -10.55 -5.00
CA ASP A 169 -8.18 -9.35 -5.68
C ASP A 169 -7.15 -8.22 -5.50
N LEU A 170 -7.37 -7.11 -6.20
CA LEU A 170 -6.44 -5.99 -6.26
C LEU A 170 -7.14 -4.67 -5.94
N ILE A 171 -6.43 -3.73 -5.32
CA ILE A 171 -6.89 -2.34 -5.18
C ILE A 171 -5.93 -1.37 -5.85
N VAL A 172 -6.48 -0.49 -6.69
CA VAL A 172 -5.74 0.51 -7.48
C VAL A 172 -6.25 1.91 -7.19
N GLY A 173 -5.38 2.78 -6.70
CA GLY A 173 -5.68 4.18 -6.41
C GLY A 173 -5.52 5.12 -7.61
N ALA A 174 -6.46 6.03 -7.80
CA ALA A 174 -6.48 7.09 -8.82
C ALA A 174 -6.88 8.42 -8.15
N TYR A 175 -5.96 8.97 -7.38
CA TYR A 175 -6.23 10.01 -6.39
C TYR A 175 -6.58 11.38 -6.98
N GLN A 176 -6.28 11.60 -8.27
CA GLN A 176 -6.62 12.82 -8.99
C GLN A 176 -7.98 12.75 -9.70
N ALA A 177 -8.63 11.58 -9.69
CA ALA A 177 -9.89 11.41 -10.41
C ALA A 177 -11.02 12.29 -9.86
N ASP A 178 -11.97 12.61 -10.75
CA ASP A 178 -13.07 13.55 -10.50
C ASP A 178 -14.44 12.85 -10.41
N PRO A 179 -14.69 11.94 -9.46
CA PRO A 179 -15.97 11.25 -9.36
C PRO A 179 -17.10 12.26 -9.10
N ASN A 180 -18.23 12.07 -9.81
CA ASN A 180 -19.41 12.92 -9.66
C ASN A 180 -19.13 14.43 -9.83
N ASN A 181 -18.15 14.79 -10.68
CA ASN A 181 -17.68 16.16 -10.92
C ASN A 181 -17.07 16.86 -9.68
N LYS A 182 -16.47 16.10 -8.77
CA LYS A 182 -15.74 16.62 -7.60
C LYS A 182 -14.24 16.57 -7.88
N SER A 183 -13.64 17.73 -8.16
CA SER A 183 -12.23 17.84 -8.50
C SER A 183 -11.32 17.16 -7.49
N SER A 184 -10.47 16.23 -7.93
CA SER A 184 -9.51 15.48 -7.11
C SER A 184 -10.11 14.91 -5.83
N ALA A 185 -11.40 14.53 -5.86
CA ALA A 185 -11.97 13.74 -4.77
C ALA A 185 -11.33 12.35 -4.71
N GLY A 186 -10.82 11.88 -5.85
CA GLY A 186 -10.11 10.63 -6.01
C GLY A 186 -11.05 9.44 -6.18
N LYS A 187 -10.55 8.41 -6.84
CA LYS A 187 -11.20 7.09 -6.95
C LYS A 187 -10.22 6.01 -6.51
N SER A 188 -10.77 4.89 -6.08
CA SER A 188 -10.05 3.61 -6.02
C SER A 188 -10.85 2.57 -6.79
N TYR A 189 -10.18 1.56 -7.31
CA TYR A 189 -10.82 0.48 -8.06
C TYR A 189 -10.40 -0.83 -7.42
N VAL A 190 -11.38 -1.65 -7.10
CA VAL A 190 -11.16 -3.05 -6.80
C VAL A 190 -11.25 -3.79 -8.12
N VAL A 191 -10.24 -4.60 -8.40
CA VAL A 191 -10.12 -5.40 -9.62
C VAL A 191 -10.03 -6.85 -9.21
N PHE A 192 -10.97 -7.66 -9.69
CA PHE A 192 -11.05 -9.05 -9.28
C PHE A 192 -9.98 -9.93 -9.93
N GLY A 193 -9.51 -10.91 -9.16
CA GLY A 193 -8.63 -11.98 -9.63
C GLY A 193 -9.26 -12.73 -10.81
N LYS A 194 -8.43 -13.23 -11.73
CA LYS A 194 -8.87 -14.04 -12.87
C LYS A 194 -7.76 -14.87 -13.49
N GLN A 195 -8.15 -16.03 -13.99
CA GLN A 195 -7.24 -17.00 -14.60
C GLN A 195 -6.73 -16.62 -15.99
N ASP A 196 -7.39 -15.69 -16.70
CA ASP A 196 -6.97 -15.26 -18.03
C ASP A 196 -6.14 -13.97 -18.01
N ASN A 197 -5.40 -13.73 -19.08
CA ASN A 197 -4.49 -12.59 -19.18
C ASN A 197 -5.10 -11.40 -19.95
N THR A 198 -6.42 -11.35 -20.10
CA THR A 198 -7.07 -10.26 -20.84
C THR A 198 -6.89 -8.94 -20.11
N ALA A 199 -6.72 -7.85 -20.87
CA ALA A 199 -6.54 -6.53 -20.28
C ALA A 199 -7.85 -6.02 -19.66
N ILE A 200 -7.75 -5.40 -18.49
CA ILE A 200 -8.87 -4.76 -17.78
C ILE A 200 -8.88 -3.27 -18.08
N ASN A 201 -10.07 -2.68 -18.21
CA ASN A 201 -10.23 -1.24 -18.38
C ASN A 201 -11.04 -0.66 -17.23
N LEU A 202 -10.43 0.20 -16.42
CA LEU A 202 -11.08 0.82 -15.26
C LEU A 202 -12.32 1.63 -15.66
N SER A 203 -12.38 2.15 -16.89
CA SER A 203 -13.57 2.81 -17.42
C SER A 203 -14.78 1.88 -17.57
N ALA A 204 -14.56 0.59 -17.82
CA ALA A 204 -15.65 -0.38 -17.93
C ALA A 204 -16.22 -0.74 -16.54
N ILE A 205 -15.33 -0.88 -15.54
CA ILE A 205 -15.69 -1.02 -14.12
C ILE A 205 -16.46 0.20 -13.63
N ALA A 206 -15.93 1.41 -13.85
CA ALA A 206 -16.59 2.65 -13.43
C ALA A 206 -17.98 2.85 -14.06
N ALA A 207 -18.16 2.39 -15.30
CA ALA A 207 -19.45 2.44 -15.99
C ALA A 207 -20.43 1.33 -15.56
N GLY A 208 -20.01 0.39 -14.70
CA GLY A 208 -20.82 -0.78 -14.33
C GLY A 208 -21.09 -1.73 -15.50
N THR A 209 -20.19 -1.77 -16.48
CA THR A 209 -20.31 -2.59 -17.70
C THR A 209 -19.36 -3.79 -17.74
N SER A 210 -18.40 -3.83 -16.81
CA SER A 210 -17.55 -4.99 -16.57
C SER A 210 -17.94 -5.66 -15.24
N THR A 211 -17.68 -6.97 -15.15
CA THR A 211 -17.75 -7.76 -13.93
C THR A 211 -16.39 -7.91 -13.24
N ASP A 212 -15.32 -7.33 -13.80
CA ASP A 212 -13.94 -7.49 -13.30
C ASP A 212 -13.66 -6.68 -12.01
N GLY A 213 -14.69 -6.27 -11.25
CA GLY A 213 -14.54 -5.51 -10.02
C GLY A 213 -15.53 -4.35 -9.86
N PHE A 214 -15.20 -3.39 -8.97
CA PHE A 214 -16.02 -2.22 -8.68
C PHE A 214 -15.19 -0.95 -8.39
N VAL A 215 -15.84 0.21 -8.48
CA VAL A 215 -15.22 1.52 -8.19
C VAL A 215 -15.65 2.05 -6.82
N ILE A 216 -14.72 2.66 -6.10
CA ILE A 216 -14.91 3.41 -4.86
C ILE A 216 -14.72 4.90 -5.17
N ASN A 217 -15.79 5.68 -5.06
CA ASN A 217 -15.81 7.10 -5.37
C ASN A 217 -15.56 7.96 -4.12
N GLY A 218 -14.61 8.90 -4.22
CA GLY A 218 -14.26 9.89 -3.21
C GLY A 218 -15.43 10.73 -2.69
N GLU A 219 -15.32 11.17 -1.43
CA GLU A 219 -16.38 11.90 -0.72
C GLU A 219 -16.49 13.36 -1.19
N SER A 220 -15.44 14.17 -1.04
CA SER A 220 -15.45 15.60 -1.33
C SER A 220 -14.30 16.00 -2.24
N ALA A 221 -14.45 17.13 -2.93
CA ALA A 221 -13.40 17.66 -3.79
C ALA A 221 -12.14 17.96 -2.97
N TYR A 222 -10.97 17.63 -3.54
CA TYR A 222 -9.65 17.78 -2.95
C TYR A 222 -9.37 16.94 -1.70
N ASP A 223 -10.17 15.91 -1.44
CA ASP A 223 -9.86 14.94 -0.38
C ASP A 223 -8.71 14.00 -0.78
N TYR A 224 -8.45 13.86 -2.10
CA TYR A 224 -7.43 12.98 -2.69
C TYR A 224 -7.53 11.53 -2.21
N SER A 225 -8.75 10.99 -2.13
CA SER A 225 -8.95 9.58 -1.74
C SER A 225 -8.28 8.63 -2.73
N GLY A 226 -7.71 7.53 -2.24
CA GLY A 226 -6.98 6.58 -3.10
C GLY A 226 -5.53 7.00 -3.39
N ARG A 227 -5.01 8.05 -2.74
CA ARG A 227 -3.56 8.32 -2.75
C ARG A 227 -2.78 7.19 -2.08
N THR A 228 -3.38 6.58 -1.06
CA THR A 228 -2.91 5.36 -0.41
C THR A 228 -4.08 4.40 -0.26
N VAL A 229 -3.82 3.15 -0.60
CA VAL A 229 -4.78 2.04 -0.54
C VAL A 229 -4.06 0.81 -0.03
N SER A 230 -4.77 -0.06 0.69
CA SER A 230 -4.25 -1.35 1.14
C SER A 230 -5.40 -2.33 1.39
N SER A 231 -5.09 -3.63 1.44
CA SER A 231 -5.96 -4.58 2.14
C SER A 231 -6.03 -4.18 3.63
N ALA A 232 -7.17 -4.44 4.23
CA ALA A 232 -7.39 -4.33 5.67
C ALA A 232 -7.34 -5.69 6.38
N GLY A 233 -7.35 -6.80 5.64
CA GLY A 233 -7.69 -8.12 6.18
C GLY A 233 -9.18 -8.22 6.53
N ASP A 234 -9.60 -9.27 7.22
CA ASP A 234 -10.99 -9.43 7.69
C ASP A 234 -11.20 -8.68 9.02
N VAL A 235 -11.42 -7.37 8.93
CA VAL A 235 -11.54 -6.52 10.13
C VAL A 235 -12.88 -6.68 10.83
N ASN A 236 -13.84 -7.35 10.20
CA ASN A 236 -15.21 -7.46 10.68
C ASN A 236 -15.61 -8.91 11.05
N GLY A 237 -14.79 -9.89 10.67
CA GLY A 237 -14.93 -11.31 10.99
C GLY A 237 -15.99 -12.02 10.14
N ASP A 238 -16.26 -11.57 8.92
CA ASP A 238 -17.22 -12.19 8.00
C ASP A 238 -16.59 -13.20 7.03
N GLY A 239 -15.27 -13.34 7.05
CA GLY A 239 -14.49 -14.24 6.24
C GLY A 239 -14.17 -13.73 4.83
N LEU A 240 -14.42 -12.44 4.56
CA LEU A 240 -13.95 -11.76 3.34
C LEU A 240 -12.91 -10.72 3.72
N ASP A 241 -11.93 -10.52 2.85
CA ASP A 241 -10.98 -9.44 3.06
C ASP A 241 -11.65 -8.07 2.86
N ASP A 242 -11.30 -7.14 3.75
CA ASP A 242 -11.74 -5.75 3.71
C ASP A 242 -10.64 -4.85 3.13
N LEU A 243 -10.98 -3.58 2.90
CA LEU A 243 -10.11 -2.61 2.24
C LEU A 243 -9.97 -1.35 3.08
N ILE A 244 -8.81 -0.70 3.01
CA ILE A 244 -8.61 0.64 3.58
C ILE A 244 -8.13 1.66 2.55
N VAL A 245 -8.77 2.82 2.53
CA VAL A 245 -8.49 3.93 1.59
C VAL A 245 -8.23 5.22 2.37
N GLY A 246 -7.07 5.84 2.15
CA GLY A 246 -6.69 7.12 2.73
C GLY A 246 -7.22 8.31 1.92
N ALA A 247 -7.75 9.33 2.62
CA ALA A 247 -8.21 10.62 2.10
C ALA A 247 -7.60 11.74 2.96
N TYR A 248 -6.28 11.89 2.85
CA TYR A 248 -5.45 12.62 3.79
C TYR A 248 -5.72 14.13 3.88
N GLN A 249 -6.31 14.75 2.86
CA GLN A 249 -6.68 16.17 2.89
C GLN A 249 -8.16 16.40 3.25
N ALA A 250 -8.90 15.35 3.59
CA ALA A 250 -10.30 15.51 3.94
C ALA A 250 -10.51 16.44 5.13
N ASP A 251 -11.46 17.36 4.96
CA ASP A 251 -11.87 18.29 6.01
C ASP A 251 -12.87 17.63 6.97
N LEU A 252 -12.70 17.90 8.26
CA LEU A 252 -13.73 17.65 9.27
C LEU A 252 -14.33 18.99 9.73
N SER A 253 -15.54 18.94 10.29
CA SER A 253 -16.21 20.16 10.75
C SER A 253 -15.34 20.92 11.77
N GLY A 254 -14.83 22.08 11.35
CA GLY A 254 -13.94 22.91 12.17
C GLY A 254 -12.49 22.41 12.28
N LYS A 255 -12.07 21.42 11.48
CA LYS A 255 -10.69 20.90 11.44
C LYS A 255 -10.25 20.68 9.99
N PRO A 256 -9.69 21.72 9.33
CA PRO A 256 -9.21 21.59 7.95
C PRO A 256 -8.06 20.58 7.85
N ASN A 257 -8.01 19.80 6.77
CA ASN A 257 -6.97 18.79 6.51
C ASN A 257 -6.69 17.86 7.71
N ALA A 258 -7.71 17.56 8.51
CA ALA A 258 -7.57 16.56 9.56
C ALA A 258 -7.34 15.17 8.97
N GLY A 259 -7.85 14.95 7.76
CA GLY A 259 -7.76 13.70 7.03
C GLY A 259 -8.80 12.68 7.48
N LYS A 260 -9.13 11.76 6.58
CA LYS A 260 -9.99 10.61 6.83
C LYS A 260 -9.35 9.35 6.26
N SER A 261 -9.66 8.22 6.88
CA SER A 261 -9.46 6.90 6.28
C SER A 261 -10.81 6.20 6.23
N TYR A 262 -11.01 5.36 5.23
CA TYR A 262 -12.24 4.62 5.04
C TYR A 262 -11.92 3.14 5.03
N VAL A 263 -12.65 2.39 5.82
CA VAL A 263 -12.70 0.94 5.74
C VAL A 263 -13.91 0.58 4.90
N ILE A 264 -13.71 -0.26 3.89
CA ILE A 264 -14.74 -0.74 2.99
C ILE A 264 -14.78 -2.25 3.13
N PHE A 265 -15.95 -2.79 3.45
CA PHE A 265 -16.06 -4.22 3.66
C PHE A 265 -16.10 -5.00 2.35
N GLY A 266 -15.46 -6.16 2.37
CA GLY A 266 -15.63 -7.21 1.37
C GLY A 266 -17.10 -7.55 1.18
N LYS A 267 -17.46 -7.97 -0.03
CA LYS A 267 -18.84 -8.34 -0.35
C LYS A 267 -18.88 -9.32 -1.51
N GLN A 268 -19.57 -10.42 -1.29
CA GLN A 268 -19.77 -11.43 -2.33
C GLN A 268 -20.50 -10.89 -3.56
N ASP A 269 -19.97 -11.18 -4.74
CA ASP A 269 -20.60 -11.04 -6.07
C ASP A 269 -21.18 -9.64 -6.40
N ASN A 270 -20.67 -8.56 -5.79
CA ASN A 270 -21.26 -7.23 -5.95
C ASN A 270 -20.29 -6.24 -6.61
N THR A 271 -20.59 -5.88 -7.86
CA THR A 271 -19.83 -4.91 -8.65
C THR A 271 -20.38 -3.48 -8.58
N ASP A 272 -21.36 -3.22 -7.71
CA ASP A 272 -21.94 -1.89 -7.53
C ASP A 272 -20.89 -0.91 -6.97
N ALA A 273 -20.90 0.28 -7.54
CA ALA A 273 -20.03 1.37 -7.11
C ALA A 273 -20.30 1.76 -5.64
N ILE A 274 -19.22 1.93 -4.89
CA ILE A 274 -19.24 2.41 -3.51
C ILE A 274 -19.00 3.92 -3.50
N ASN A 275 -19.72 4.65 -2.66
CA ASN A 275 -19.51 6.08 -2.47
C ASN A 275 -19.07 6.32 -1.03
N LEU A 276 -17.86 6.88 -0.83
CA LEU A 276 -17.33 7.13 0.51
C LEU A 276 -18.22 8.09 1.33
N SER A 277 -18.99 8.96 0.66
CA SER A 277 -19.99 9.80 1.33
C SER A 277 -21.10 9.01 2.04
N ALA A 278 -21.46 7.82 1.53
CA ALA A 278 -22.46 6.97 2.17
C ALA A 278 -21.90 6.28 3.42
N ILE A 279 -20.61 5.89 3.38
CA ILE A 279 -19.87 5.37 4.55
C ILE A 279 -19.70 6.48 5.60
N ALA A 280 -19.26 7.68 5.19
CA ALA A 280 -19.04 8.82 6.08
C ALA A 280 -20.30 9.24 6.86
N THR A 281 -21.47 9.11 6.23
CA THR A 281 -22.76 9.45 6.84
C THR A 281 -23.42 8.30 7.59
N GLY A 282 -22.82 7.11 7.59
CA GLY A 282 -23.40 5.89 8.17
C GLY A 282 -24.68 5.43 7.48
N THR A 283 -24.89 5.82 6.22
CA THR A 283 -26.06 5.38 5.42
C THR A 283 -25.78 4.10 4.64
N SER A 284 -24.51 3.73 4.47
CA SER A 284 -24.04 2.44 3.97
C SER A 284 -23.71 1.49 5.13
N THR A 285 -23.91 0.19 4.91
CA THR A 285 -23.43 -0.87 5.80
C THR A 285 -22.14 -1.54 5.31
N GLY A 286 -21.56 -1.09 4.18
CA GLY A 286 -20.35 -1.69 3.62
C GLY A 286 -19.05 -1.09 4.16
N GLY A 287 -18.95 -0.85 5.47
CA GLY A 287 -17.75 -0.32 6.12
C GLY A 287 -17.99 0.91 7.00
N PHE A 288 -16.89 1.55 7.44
CA PHE A 288 -16.90 2.70 8.36
C PHE A 288 -15.79 3.72 8.06
N VAL A 289 -15.92 4.93 8.62
CA VAL A 289 -14.94 6.02 8.48
C VAL A 289 -14.13 6.20 9.76
N ILE A 290 -12.83 6.49 9.59
CA ILE A 290 -11.87 6.89 10.63
C ILE A 290 -11.55 8.36 10.42
N ASN A 291 -12.03 9.21 11.33
CA ASN A 291 -11.85 10.66 11.29
C ASN A 291 -10.58 11.09 12.03
N GLY A 292 -9.80 11.96 11.37
CA GLY A 292 -8.60 12.57 11.93
C GLY A 292 -8.78 13.26 13.29
N GLU A 293 -7.71 13.26 14.09
CA GLU A 293 -7.70 13.79 15.46
C GLU A 293 -7.83 15.33 15.49
N SER A 294 -6.97 16.04 14.74
CA SER A 294 -6.80 17.50 14.77
C SER A 294 -6.58 18.04 13.36
N GLU A 295 -6.74 19.36 13.19
CA GLU A 295 -6.46 20.04 11.92
C GLU A 295 -5.01 19.85 11.47
N PHE A 296 -4.81 19.77 10.15
CA PHE A 296 -3.49 19.64 9.51
C PHE A 296 -2.65 18.43 9.97
N ASN A 297 -3.28 17.43 10.58
CA ASN A 297 -2.59 16.18 10.92
C ASN A 297 -2.52 15.21 9.73
N TYR A 298 -3.34 15.40 8.69
CA TYR A 298 -3.35 14.60 7.47
C TYR A 298 -3.53 13.07 7.71
N ASN A 299 -4.48 12.69 8.57
CA ASN A 299 -4.80 11.27 8.78
C ASN A 299 -5.14 10.55 7.46
N GLY A 300 -4.60 9.35 7.28
CA GLY A 300 -4.71 8.60 6.04
C GLY A 300 -3.60 8.96 5.04
N HIS A 301 -2.53 9.62 5.50
CA HIS A 301 -1.34 9.84 4.69
C HIS A 301 -0.71 8.51 4.23
N ALA A 302 -0.68 7.51 5.12
CA ALA A 302 -0.51 6.10 4.81
C ALA A 302 -1.53 5.25 5.59
N VAL A 303 -1.89 4.10 5.02
CA VAL A 303 -2.83 3.13 5.57
C VAL A 303 -2.33 1.72 5.26
N SER A 304 -2.59 0.76 6.14
CA SER A 304 -2.28 -0.66 5.96
C SER A 304 -3.14 -1.51 6.89
N SER A 305 -3.35 -2.78 6.57
CA SER A 305 -3.64 -3.80 7.58
C SER A 305 -2.50 -3.84 8.61
N ALA A 306 -2.86 -4.13 9.85
CA ALA A 306 -1.96 -4.40 10.95
C ALA A 306 -1.86 -5.90 11.27
N GLY A 307 -2.71 -6.75 10.69
CA GLY A 307 -2.92 -8.12 11.16
C GLY A 307 -3.62 -8.14 12.53
N ASP A 308 -3.67 -9.29 13.20
CA ASP A 308 -4.26 -9.41 14.54
C ASP A 308 -3.20 -9.05 15.61
N VAL A 309 -3.05 -7.75 15.89
CA VAL A 309 -2.01 -7.27 16.81
C VAL A 309 -2.40 -7.44 18.28
N ASN A 310 -3.66 -7.77 18.55
CA ASN A 310 -4.20 -7.86 19.89
C ASN A 310 -4.66 -9.29 20.29
N GLY A 311 -4.70 -10.22 19.34
CA GLY A 311 -5.06 -11.62 19.53
C GLY A 311 -6.56 -11.87 19.68
N ASP A 312 -7.43 -11.00 19.16
CA ASP A 312 -8.89 -11.13 19.26
C ASP A 312 -9.53 -11.88 18.07
N GLY A 313 -8.74 -12.20 17.06
CA GLY A 313 -9.13 -12.94 15.86
C GLY A 313 -9.77 -12.10 14.77
N LEU A 314 -9.76 -10.77 14.88
CA LEU A 314 -10.07 -9.85 13.80
C LEU A 314 -8.78 -9.18 13.33
N ASP A 315 -8.68 -8.88 12.03
CA ASP A 315 -7.59 -8.05 11.56
C ASP A 315 -7.73 -6.61 12.05
N ASP A 316 -6.61 -6.03 12.45
CA ASP A 316 -6.51 -4.65 12.91
C ASP A 316 -5.99 -3.74 11.78
N LEU A 317 -6.02 -2.43 12.03
CA LEU A 317 -5.65 -1.40 11.06
C LEU A 317 -4.56 -0.50 11.61
N ILE A 318 -3.68 0.00 10.73
CA ILE A 318 -2.78 1.09 11.06
C ILE A 318 -2.91 2.26 10.06
N VAL A 319 -3.03 3.47 10.59
CA VAL A 319 -3.11 4.72 9.81
C VAL A 319 -2.12 5.75 10.33
N SER A 320 -1.50 6.51 9.44
CA SER A 320 -0.57 7.59 9.81
C SER A 320 -1.17 8.99 9.63
N ALA A 321 -0.75 9.86 10.54
CA ALA A 321 -0.95 11.30 10.53
C ALA A 321 0.42 11.95 10.68
N ASP A 322 1.11 12.11 9.56
CA ASP A 322 2.55 12.38 9.48
C ASP A 322 2.96 13.76 9.99
N GLN A 323 2.02 14.72 10.01
CA GLN A 323 2.23 16.07 10.53
C GLN A 323 1.65 16.29 11.93
N ALA A 324 1.23 15.23 12.61
CA ALA A 324 0.79 15.36 14.00
C ALA A 324 1.95 15.76 14.92
N ASP A 325 1.61 16.52 15.97
CA ASP A 325 2.56 17.07 16.95
C ASP A 325 2.49 16.35 18.32
N PRO A 326 2.88 15.06 18.42
CA PRO A 326 2.82 14.34 19.69
C PRO A 326 3.70 15.00 20.74
N SER A 327 3.15 15.21 21.94
CA SER A 327 3.86 15.81 23.07
C SER A 327 4.53 17.16 22.74
N GLY A 328 3.99 17.92 21.78
CA GLY A 328 4.51 19.21 21.36
C GLY A 328 5.77 19.15 20.49
N LYS A 329 6.08 18.01 19.87
CA LYS A 329 7.16 17.83 18.89
C LYS A 329 6.61 18.09 17.49
N PRO A 330 6.89 19.25 16.85
CA PRO A 330 6.27 19.59 15.58
C PRO A 330 6.59 18.58 14.48
N ASN A 331 5.60 18.10 13.75
CA ASN A 331 5.76 17.15 12.63
C ASN A 331 6.53 15.86 12.98
N ALA A 332 6.49 15.39 14.22
CA ALA A 332 7.06 14.09 14.56
C ALA A 332 6.23 12.94 13.98
N GLY A 333 4.94 13.21 13.74
CA GLY A 333 3.96 12.25 13.24
C GLY A 333 3.39 11.36 14.33
N LYS A 334 2.18 10.87 14.10
CA LYS A 334 1.54 9.81 14.88
C LYS A 334 1.07 8.71 13.95
N SER A 335 1.18 7.47 14.40
CA SER A 335 0.45 6.35 13.83
C SER A 335 -0.58 5.85 14.83
N TYR A 336 -1.72 5.41 14.34
CA TYR A 336 -2.82 4.90 15.16
C TYR A 336 -3.07 3.47 14.74
N VAL A 337 -3.04 2.58 15.72
CA VAL A 337 -3.48 1.20 15.58
C VAL A 337 -4.92 1.15 16.04
N ILE A 338 -5.81 0.64 15.20
CA ILE A 338 -7.24 0.59 15.42
C ILE A 338 -7.65 -0.87 15.36
N PHE A 339 -8.29 -1.34 16.42
CA PHE A 339 -8.71 -2.74 16.49
C PHE A 339 -9.90 -3.02 15.58
N GLY A 340 -9.91 -4.21 14.99
CA GLY A 340 -10.99 -4.76 14.20
C GLY A 340 -12.33 -4.72 14.96
N LYS A 341 -13.42 -4.57 14.23
CA LYS A 341 -14.78 -4.56 14.82
C LYS A 341 -15.86 -4.91 13.80
N GLN A 342 -16.88 -5.62 14.29
CA GLN A 342 -18.02 -6.07 13.48
C GLN A 342 -19.05 -4.97 13.17
N ASP A 343 -19.05 -3.87 13.94
CA ASP A 343 -20.00 -2.78 13.70
C ASP A 343 -19.44 -1.73 12.73
N ASN A 344 -20.33 -0.88 12.22
CA ASN A 344 -19.96 0.13 11.21
C ASN A 344 -19.86 1.53 11.81
N THR A 345 -19.73 1.63 13.14
CA THR A 345 -19.66 2.93 13.80
C THR A 345 -18.39 3.67 13.38
N ALA A 346 -18.55 4.97 13.11
CA ALA A 346 -17.41 5.82 12.76
C ALA A 346 -16.47 5.97 13.96
N ILE A 347 -15.16 5.94 13.68
CA ILE A 347 -14.11 6.14 14.68
C ILE A 347 -13.61 7.58 14.58
N ASN A 348 -13.40 8.22 15.72
CA ASN A 348 -12.64 9.47 15.79
C ASN A 348 -11.32 9.19 16.49
N LEU A 349 -10.18 9.50 15.88
CA LEU A 349 -8.88 9.10 16.44
C LEU A 349 -8.60 9.59 17.87
N SER A 350 -9.32 10.61 18.34
CA SER A 350 -9.30 11.02 19.76
C SER A 350 -9.69 9.91 20.74
N ILE A 351 -10.53 8.93 20.34
CA ILE A 351 -10.87 7.80 21.20
C ILE A 351 -9.74 6.77 21.28
N ILE A 352 -8.97 6.61 20.20
CA ILE A 352 -7.78 5.76 20.17
C ILE A 352 -6.69 6.36 21.09
N VAL A 353 -6.53 7.69 21.06
CA VAL A 353 -5.63 8.41 22.00
C VAL A 353 -6.06 8.21 23.46
N ALA A 354 -7.35 8.00 23.72
CA ALA A 354 -7.88 7.68 25.05
C ALA A 354 -7.75 6.19 25.41
N GLY A 355 -7.13 5.36 24.55
CA GLY A 355 -6.91 3.93 24.76
C GLY A 355 -8.15 3.07 24.55
N ILE A 356 -9.10 3.52 23.72
CA ILE A 356 -10.34 2.78 23.43
C ILE A 356 -10.29 2.27 21.99
N GLY A 357 -10.34 0.95 21.81
CA GLY A 357 -10.38 0.31 20.49
C GLY A 357 -9.07 0.42 19.70
N GLY A 358 -7.95 0.50 20.39
CA GLY A 358 -6.62 0.60 19.78
C GLY A 358 -5.64 1.42 20.63
N PHE A 359 -4.48 1.73 20.05
CA PHE A 359 -3.44 2.55 20.69
C PHE A 359 -2.73 3.46 19.69
N VAL A 360 -1.99 4.44 20.21
CA VAL A 360 -1.23 5.41 19.40
C VAL A 360 0.28 5.16 19.51
N ILE A 361 0.98 5.30 18.39
CA ILE A 361 2.44 5.31 18.28
C ILE A 361 2.86 6.76 18.02
N ASN A 362 3.60 7.35 18.96
CA ASN A 362 4.06 8.73 18.88
C ASN A 362 5.48 8.82 18.30
N GLY A 363 5.66 9.68 17.30
CA GLY A 363 6.95 9.96 16.67
C GLY A 363 8.06 10.36 17.64
N GLU A 364 9.29 10.01 17.27
CA GLU A 364 10.48 10.18 18.12
C GLU A 364 10.86 11.67 18.29
N SER A 365 11.18 12.37 17.20
CA SER A 365 11.67 13.75 17.21
C SER A 365 10.89 14.65 16.27
N ALA A 366 10.98 15.96 16.51
CA ALA A 366 10.36 16.95 15.63
C ALA A 366 10.91 16.83 14.20
N SER A 367 10.03 16.95 13.21
CA SER A 367 10.35 16.81 11.79
C SER A 367 10.83 15.44 11.33
N ASP A 368 10.62 14.38 12.12
CA ASP A 368 10.93 13.01 11.68
C ASP A 368 9.91 12.45 10.68
N TYR A 369 8.67 12.96 10.72
CA TYR A 369 7.52 12.51 9.92
C TYR A 369 7.35 10.98 9.95
N SER A 370 6.86 10.43 11.07
CA SER A 370 6.47 9.01 11.16
C SER A 370 5.29 8.75 10.21
N SER A 371 5.59 8.36 8.97
CA SER A 371 4.65 8.52 7.85
C SER A 371 4.32 7.23 7.11
N SER A 372 5.24 6.26 7.05
CA SER A 372 5.00 4.95 6.44
C SER A 372 4.68 3.91 7.51
N VAL A 373 3.70 3.05 7.23
CA VAL A 373 3.21 2.03 8.14
C VAL A 373 2.92 0.75 7.36
N SER A 374 3.17 -0.40 7.97
CA SER A 374 2.79 -1.70 7.43
C SER A 374 2.74 -2.75 8.54
N SER A 375 2.06 -3.87 8.30
CA SER A 375 2.26 -5.08 9.11
C SER A 375 3.68 -5.63 8.89
N ALA A 376 4.24 -6.21 9.93
CA ALA A 376 5.48 -6.98 9.88
C ALA A 376 5.23 -8.49 10.04
N GLY A 377 3.98 -8.90 10.30
CA GLY A 377 3.64 -10.24 10.81
C GLY A 377 4.21 -10.48 12.21
N ASP A 378 4.02 -11.68 12.76
CA ASP A 378 4.63 -12.09 14.03
C ASP A 378 6.15 -12.33 13.88
N VAL A 379 6.95 -11.26 13.96
CA VAL A 379 8.41 -11.36 13.80
C VAL A 379 9.11 -11.86 15.05
N ASN A 380 8.41 -11.89 16.18
CA ASN A 380 8.97 -12.21 17.48
C ASN A 380 8.57 -13.61 18.00
N GLY A 381 7.56 -14.24 17.37
CA GLY A 381 7.06 -15.57 17.64
C GLY A 381 6.11 -15.67 18.83
N ASP A 382 5.41 -14.59 19.21
CA ASP A 382 4.49 -14.56 20.34
C ASP A 382 3.02 -14.79 19.96
N GLY A 383 2.74 -14.92 18.66
CA GLY A 383 1.42 -15.16 18.10
C GLY A 383 0.56 -13.91 17.93
N LEU A 384 1.15 -12.72 18.08
CA LEU A 384 0.52 -11.44 17.71
C LEU A 384 1.24 -10.86 16.51
N ASP A 385 0.50 -10.24 15.60
CA ASP A 385 1.15 -9.54 14.50
C ASP A 385 1.88 -8.28 14.99
N ASP A 386 3.08 -8.07 14.46
CA ASP A 386 3.91 -6.91 14.75
C ASP A 386 3.78 -5.87 13.62
N LEU A 387 4.28 -4.66 13.89
CA LEU A 387 4.13 -3.50 13.02
C LEU A 387 5.48 -2.92 12.65
N ILE A 388 5.57 -2.33 11.46
CA ILE A 388 6.70 -1.48 11.08
C ILE A 388 6.25 -0.04 10.82
N VAL A 389 6.98 0.92 11.40
CA VAL A 389 6.76 2.35 11.21
C VAL A 389 8.04 3.01 10.71
N GLY A 390 7.95 3.78 9.62
CA GLY A 390 9.08 4.51 9.06
C GLY A 390 8.97 6.02 9.30
N ALA A 391 10.09 6.61 9.69
CA ALA A 391 10.30 8.04 9.85
C ALA A 391 11.39 8.49 8.88
N TYR A 392 11.00 8.96 7.70
CA TYR A 392 11.91 9.13 6.56
C TYR A 392 12.85 10.34 6.68
N GLN A 393 12.56 11.28 7.58
CA GLN A 393 13.43 12.42 7.87
C GLN A 393 14.17 12.30 9.21
N ALA A 394 14.07 11.15 9.88
CA ALA A 394 14.80 10.95 11.11
C ALA A 394 16.32 11.06 10.90
N ASP A 395 17.02 11.51 11.94
CA ASP A 395 18.46 11.78 11.96
C ASP A 395 19.24 10.72 12.80
N PRO A 396 19.20 9.42 12.47
CA PRO A 396 19.88 8.39 13.25
C PRO A 396 21.38 8.64 13.32
N SER A 397 21.94 8.49 14.52
CA SER A 397 23.38 8.68 14.76
C SER A 397 23.92 10.03 14.23
N GLY A 398 23.08 11.06 14.17
CA GLY A 398 23.43 12.40 13.68
C GLY A 398 23.54 12.54 12.15
N LYS A 399 23.06 11.54 11.38
CA LYS A 399 23.02 11.60 9.91
C LYS A 399 21.72 12.25 9.45
N THR A 400 21.80 13.47 8.93
CA THR A 400 20.63 14.23 8.49
C THR A 400 19.79 13.49 7.43
N ASN A 401 18.48 13.35 7.70
CA ASN A 401 17.48 12.70 6.84
C ASN A 401 17.88 11.30 6.35
N ALA A 402 18.59 10.53 7.18
CA ALA A 402 18.95 9.15 6.83
C ALA A 402 17.76 8.19 7.01
N GLY A 403 16.75 8.61 7.78
CA GLY A 403 15.55 7.85 8.06
C GLY A 403 15.75 6.76 9.11
N LYS A 404 14.67 6.42 9.84
CA LYS A 404 14.63 5.32 10.81
C LYS A 404 13.41 4.43 10.54
N SER A 405 13.57 3.14 10.80
CA SER A 405 12.47 2.17 10.83
C SER A 405 12.38 1.53 12.22
N TYR A 406 11.17 1.45 12.73
CA TYR A 406 10.85 0.89 14.05
C TYR A 406 10.00 -0.35 13.87
N VAL A 407 10.35 -1.42 14.58
CA VAL A 407 9.46 -2.57 14.75
C VAL A 407 8.74 -2.43 16.10
N ILE A 408 7.41 -2.43 16.08
CA ILE A 408 6.55 -2.31 17.25
C ILE A 408 5.83 -3.63 17.41
N PHE A 409 6.02 -4.29 18.55
CA PHE A 409 5.38 -5.58 18.77
C PHE A 409 3.89 -5.45 19.07
N GLY A 410 3.13 -6.44 18.60
CA GLY A 410 1.73 -6.62 18.94
C GLY A 410 1.52 -6.67 20.45
N LYS A 411 0.37 -6.20 20.92
CA LYS A 411 0.05 -6.15 22.35
C LYS A 411 -1.45 -6.04 22.60
N THR A 412 -1.87 -6.62 23.73
CA THR A 412 -3.27 -6.64 24.19
C THR A 412 -3.68 -5.39 24.97
N ASP A 413 -2.72 -4.64 25.55
CA ASP A 413 -3.01 -3.38 26.22
C ASP A 413 -3.14 -2.23 25.21
N THR A 414 -3.78 -1.14 25.62
CA THR A 414 -3.99 0.05 24.77
C THR A 414 -3.07 1.21 25.14
N ASP A 415 -1.99 0.96 25.89
CA ASP A 415 -1.05 2.01 26.27
C ASP A 415 -0.33 2.56 25.03
N ALA A 416 -0.12 3.87 25.03
CA ALA A 416 0.56 4.54 23.93
C ALA A 416 2.03 4.12 23.85
N VAL A 417 2.52 3.86 22.63
CA VAL A 417 3.94 3.68 22.32
C VAL A 417 4.55 5.05 22.07
N ASP A 418 5.72 5.30 22.64
CA ASP A 418 6.48 6.53 22.43
C ASP A 418 7.85 6.15 21.90
N LEU A 419 8.08 6.43 20.61
CA LEU A 419 9.30 6.02 19.93
C LEU A 419 10.54 6.69 20.54
N SER A 420 10.40 7.83 21.21
CA SER A 420 11.53 8.47 21.92
C SER A 420 12.02 7.73 23.17
N LYS A 421 11.29 6.70 23.60
CA LYS A 421 11.72 5.79 24.66
C LYS A 421 12.46 4.56 24.12
N LEU A 422 12.41 4.33 22.80
CA LEU A 422 13.19 3.32 22.10
C LEU A 422 14.54 3.99 21.76
N GLY A 423 15.50 3.99 22.70
CA GLY A 423 16.78 4.68 22.49
C GLY A 423 17.54 4.19 21.24
N ASP A 424 18.56 4.94 20.80
CA ASP A 424 19.36 4.62 19.59
C ASP A 424 20.05 3.24 19.63
N GLU A 425 20.23 2.63 20.80
CA GLU A 425 20.78 1.27 20.98
C GLU A 425 19.69 0.20 21.19
N SER A 426 18.42 0.53 20.97
CA SER A 426 17.35 -0.45 21.13
C SER A 426 17.47 -1.54 20.07
N LYS A 427 17.34 -2.80 20.47
CA LYS A 427 17.28 -3.97 19.57
C LYS A 427 16.11 -3.94 18.56
N TYR A 428 15.32 -2.87 18.55
CA TYR A 428 14.07 -2.70 17.82
C TYR A 428 14.12 -1.53 16.82
N THR A 429 15.24 -0.83 16.75
CA THR A 429 15.50 0.19 15.73
C THR A 429 16.40 -0.41 14.65
N ILE A 430 15.90 -0.50 13.41
CA ILE A 430 16.76 -0.84 12.27
C ILE A 430 17.36 0.47 11.78
N ASP A 431 18.54 0.80 12.30
CA ASP A 431 19.35 1.90 11.78
C ASP A 431 20.01 1.44 10.47
N TYR A 432 19.77 2.18 9.38
CA TYR A 432 20.50 1.99 8.13
C TYR A 432 21.99 2.33 8.34
N LEU A 433 22.78 1.31 8.69
CA LEU A 433 24.24 1.35 8.61
C LEU A 433 24.67 1.07 7.17
N GLY A 434 24.33 1.99 6.26
CA GLY A 434 25.10 2.18 5.03
C GLY A 434 26.51 2.66 5.38
N ASN A 435 27.36 1.75 5.87
CA ASN A 435 28.73 1.53 5.41
C ASN A 435 29.33 0.30 6.12
N LYS A 436 29.66 -0.74 5.37
CA LYS A 436 30.52 -1.86 5.81
C LYS A 436 31.91 -1.79 5.18
N ASP A 437 32.34 -0.61 4.70
CA ASP A 437 33.73 -0.37 4.27
C ASP A 437 34.72 -0.29 5.46
N ASP A 438 34.70 -1.29 6.33
CA ASP A 438 35.87 -1.73 7.07
C ASP A 438 36.21 -3.18 6.64
N ASN A 439 36.86 -3.22 5.46
CA ASN A 439 37.56 -4.31 4.75
C ASN A 439 36.78 -5.30 3.90
#